data_AF-A0A3F2RDD2-F1
#
_entry.id   AF-A0A3F2RDD2-F1
#
_cell.length_a   1.000
_cell.length_b   1.000
_cell.length_c   1.000
_cell.angle_alpha   90.00
_cell.angle_beta   90.00
_cell.angle_gamma   90.00
#
_symmetry.space_group_name_H-M   'P 1'
#
loop_
_entity.id
_entity.type
_entity.pdbx_description
1 polymer ?
#
loop_
_entity_poly.entity_id
_entity_poly.type
_entity_poly.pdbx_seq_one_letter_code
_entity_poly.pdbx_strand_id
1 'polypeptide(L)'
;MVATGGGVVLTPAQRNLVEKSRAVKQQRAAALAAQHHAEASARAHVQEVKARCHEHHAPTPGARRLILRHVGEELARVAQRERLVSSKARLVLHNNNNNRQVVKSAATSRKELRQSQPHSTDDGYDEERFGAIFEQELAEVQQAKDEAECKRLAGAAEYQIQLAQQEAEKRSKRLGEQAVDDAYARVQAVQQAEWKEQEKVKQQRKHEQVALEAQRWQQDLRAQTEALRVAQEKKQCNERRTLERFQLQDEDDKRRRVERKAADIAEVARVKQANFQQLELKRQAMLRDQQEDLELQKTYEKKLAMQEAARQAELDAILAKQSHKVKLALLNVKSAEEKAHEDELRALAVQAAVRARDLELLGQKECKKREAARVQIQALAMQKEEKKSRMRELEQEETVYASEFKADHHKWQQEQAVTRERVHHRNRDYQKLVRQQMSDDAIRRADEDKYGMTLLEAQLNIKLLQKAGVASPPKDIHIR
;
A
#
# COMPACT_ATOMS: atom_id res chain seq x y z
N MET A 1 -32.54 -68.06 -57.25
CA MET A 1 -31.83 -67.79 -55.99
C MET A 1 -31.45 -66.32 -55.95
N VAL A 2 -31.89 -65.57 -54.92
CA VAL A 2 -31.31 -64.27 -54.53
C VAL A 2 -31.39 -64.23 -53.00
N ALA A 3 -30.30 -63.90 -52.31
CA ALA A 3 -30.26 -63.91 -50.85
C ALA A 3 -30.88 -62.63 -50.28
N THR A 4 -31.91 -62.77 -49.44
CA THR A 4 -32.47 -61.65 -48.67
C THR A 4 -31.52 -61.29 -47.53
N GLY A 5 -31.01 -60.06 -47.53
CA GLY A 5 -30.15 -59.54 -46.46
C GLY A 5 -30.90 -59.40 -45.14
N GLY A 6 -30.84 -60.43 -44.30
CA GLY A 6 -31.50 -60.48 -42.99
C GLY A 6 -30.88 -59.52 -41.97
N GLY A 7 -31.23 -58.23 -42.04
CA GLY A 7 -30.88 -57.26 -41.01
C GLY A 7 -31.50 -57.63 -39.66
N VAL A 8 -30.67 -57.92 -38.66
CA VAL A 8 -31.11 -58.35 -37.32
C VAL A 8 -31.90 -57.22 -36.64
N VAL A 9 -33.22 -57.37 -36.58
CA VAL A 9 -34.12 -56.39 -35.94
C VAL A 9 -33.97 -56.49 -34.42
N LEU A 10 -33.06 -55.69 -33.86
CA LEU A 10 -32.85 -55.60 -32.41
C LEU A 10 -34.17 -55.33 -31.67
N THR A 11 -34.41 -56.09 -30.61
CA THR A 11 -35.61 -55.96 -29.76
C THR A 11 -35.60 -54.63 -28.99
N PRO A 12 -36.75 -54.13 -28.50
CA PRO A 12 -36.82 -52.86 -27.76
C PRO A 12 -35.88 -52.82 -26.53
N ALA A 13 -35.67 -53.96 -25.86
CA ALA A 13 -34.72 -54.09 -24.77
C ALA A 13 -33.25 -53.97 -25.23
N GLN A 14 -32.90 -54.60 -26.35
CA GLN A 14 -31.56 -54.49 -26.95
C GLN A 14 -31.26 -53.07 -27.43
N ARG A 15 -32.24 -52.36 -28.02
CA ARG A 15 -32.09 -50.94 -28.41
C ARG A 15 -31.83 -50.05 -27.19
N ASN A 16 -32.63 -50.18 -26.14
CA ASN A 16 -32.42 -49.48 -24.87
C ASN A 16 -31.02 -49.75 -24.27
N LEU A 17 -30.52 -50.98 -24.36
CA LEU A 17 -29.19 -51.34 -23.87
C LEU A 17 -28.08 -50.67 -24.70
N VAL A 18 -28.21 -50.68 -26.03
CA VAL A 18 -27.28 -49.99 -26.96
C VAL A 18 -27.30 -48.48 -26.71
N GLU A 19 -28.48 -47.87 -26.58
CA GLU A 19 -28.64 -46.43 -26.30
C GLU A 19 -28.04 -46.04 -24.96
N LYS A 20 -28.28 -46.80 -23.88
CA LYS A 20 -27.61 -46.60 -22.59
C LYS A 20 -26.09 -46.74 -22.70
N SER A 21 -25.58 -47.72 -23.44
CA SER A 21 -24.14 -47.87 -23.69
C SER A 21 -23.54 -46.69 -24.48
N ARG A 22 -24.30 -46.12 -25.42
CA ARG A 22 -23.93 -44.94 -26.20
C ARG A 22 -23.92 -43.68 -25.35
N ALA A 23 -24.94 -43.49 -24.50
CA ALA A 23 -25.00 -42.40 -23.55
C ALA A 23 -23.83 -42.44 -22.55
N VAL A 24 -23.49 -43.60 -21.99
CA VAL A 24 -22.32 -43.76 -21.09
C VAL A 24 -21.00 -43.46 -21.83
N LYS A 25 -20.86 -43.87 -23.09
CA LYS A 25 -19.69 -43.50 -23.93
C LYS A 25 -19.62 -41.99 -24.18
N GLN A 26 -20.74 -41.35 -24.51
CA GLN A 26 -20.81 -39.89 -24.71
C GLN A 26 -20.52 -39.13 -23.41
N GLN A 27 -21.03 -39.59 -22.27
CA GLN A 27 -20.78 -38.98 -20.96
C GLN A 27 -19.31 -39.10 -20.54
N ARG A 28 -18.65 -40.24 -20.80
CA ARG A 28 -17.20 -40.39 -20.62
C ARG A 28 -16.39 -39.47 -21.56
N ALA A 29 -16.80 -39.35 -22.83
CA ALA A 29 -16.14 -38.45 -23.78
C ALA A 29 -16.26 -36.98 -23.36
N ALA A 30 -17.44 -36.56 -22.89
CA ALA A 30 -17.68 -35.22 -22.37
C ALA A 30 -16.85 -34.94 -21.09
N ALA A 31 -16.73 -35.91 -20.18
CA ALA A 31 -15.90 -35.79 -18.98
C ALA A 31 -14.40 -35.63 -19.32
N LEU A 32 -13.88 -36.39 -20.28
CA LEU A 32 -12.50 -36.26 -20.77
C LEU A 32 -12.27 -34.91 -21.48
N ALA A 33 -13.23 -34.45 -22.28
CA ALA A 33 -13.15 -33.12 -22.90
C ALA A 33 -13.14 -31.99 -21.87
N ALA A 34 -13.97 -32.09 -20.82
CA ALA A 34 -13.98 -31.14 -19.70
C ALA A 34 -12.66 -31.16 -18.91
N GLN A 35 -12.06 -32.35 -18.67
CA GLN A 35 -10.74 -32.44 -18.05
C GLN A 35 -9.66 -31.79 -18.91
N HIS A 36 -9.61 -32.09 -20.21
CA HIS A 36 -8.64 -31.47 -21.12
C HIS A 36 -8.80 -29.94 -21.20
N HIS A 37 -10.04 -29.42 -21.16
CA HIS A 37 -10.28 -27.98 -21.07
C HIS A 37 -9.78 -27.40 -19.75
N ALA A 38 -10.03 -28.05 -18.61
CA ALA A 38 -9.53 -27.60 -17.32
C ALA A 38 -7.99 -27.59 -17.26
N GLU A 39 -7.34 -28.62 -17.79
CA GLU A 39 -5.88 -28.67 -17.93
C GLU A 39 -5.34 -27.59 -18.88
N ALA A 40 -6.02 -27.33 -20.00
CA ALA A 40 -5.63 -26.26 -20.93
C ALA A 40 -5.74 -24.88 -20.29
N SER A 41 -6.85 -24.59 -19.58
CA SER A 41 -7.04 -23.35 -18.82
C SER A 41 -6.00 -23.19 -17.70
N ALA A 42 -5.67 -24.27 -16.99
CA ALA A 42 -4.62 -24.25 -15.96
C ALA A 42 -3.23 -23.97 -16.56
N ARG A 43 -2.90 -24.59 -17.71
CA ARG A 43 -1.64 -24.33 -18.43
C ARG A 43 -1.56 -22.89 -18.94
N ALA A 44 -2.66 -22.35 -19.48
CA ALA A 44 -2.75 -20.96 -19.92
C ALA A 44 -2.56 -19.97 -18.76
N HIS A 45 -3.25 -20.19 -17.63
CA HIS A 45 -3.08 -19.36 -16.42
C HIS A 45 -1.64 -19.42 -15.87
N VAL A 46 -1.00 -20.59 -15.88
CA VAL A 46 0.42 -20.71 -15.48
C VAL A 46 1.37 -19.99 -16.45
N GLN A 47 1.06 -19.97 -17.76
CA GLN A 47 1.81 -19.17 -18.73
C GLN A 47 1.58 -17.67 -18.54
N GLU A 48 0.35 -17.24 -18.26
CA GLU A 48 0.00 -15.84 -17.99
C GLU A 48 0.68 -15.32 -16.71
N VAL A 49 0.66 -16.09 -15.62
CA VAL A 49 1.39 -15.78 -14.38
C VAL A 49 2.90 -15.70 -14.65
N LYS A 50 3.46 -16.62 -15.44
CA LYS A 50 4.88 -16.54 -15.85
C LYS A 50 5.19 -15.29 -16.67
N ALA A 51 4.30 -14.89 -17.59
CA ALA A 51 4.45 -13.68 -18.40
C ALA A 51 4.40 -12.41 -17.53
N ARG A 52 3.37 -12.26 -16.68
CA ARG A 52 3.24 -11.15 -15.71
C ARG A 52 4.46 -11.06 -14.78
N CYS A 53 4.97 -12.20 -14.29
CA CYS A 53 6.21 -12.23 -13.50
C CYS A 53 7.47 -11.88 -14.31
N HIS A 54 7.52 -12.19 -15.62
CA HIS A 54 8.60 -11.77 -16.50
C HIS A 54 8.56 -10.25 -16.78
N GLU A 55 7.39 -9.67 -17.00
CA GLU A 55 7.23 -8.21 -17.17
C GLU A 55 7.64 -7.46 -15.90
N HIS A 56 7.23 -7.93 -14.72
CA HIS A 56 7.68 -7.38 -13.43
C HIS A 56 9.14 -7.68 -13.08
N HIS A 57 9.85 -8.50 -13.87
CA HIS A 57 11.28 -8.77 -13.71
C HIS A 57 12.12 -8.39 -14.94
N ALA A 58 11.52 -7.70 -15.92
CA ALA A 58 12.21 -7.14 -17.08
C ALA A 58 13.33 -6.21 -16.59
N PRO A 59 14.61 -6.51 -16.87
CA PRO A 59 15.71 -5.90 -16.12
C PRO A 59 16.05 -4.50 -16.64
N THR A 60 15.48 -3.45 -16.04
CA THR A 60 15.91 -2.06 -16.27
C THR A 60 17.41 -1.93 -15.95
N PRO A 61 18.33 -1.73 -16.92
CA PRO A 61 19.75 -2.06 -16.71
C PRO A 61 20.51 -1.20 -15.70
N GLY A 62 19.93 -0.06 -15.28
CA GLY A 62 20.49 0.82 -14.25
C GLY A 62 20.13 0.41 -12.81
N ALA A 63 18.91 -0.08 -12.57
CA ALA A 63 18.38 -0.25 -11.20
C ALA A 63 19.18 -1.28 -10.38
N ARG A 64 19.44 -2.46 -10.93
CA ARG A 64 20.23 -3.50 -10.25
C ARG A 64 21.71 -3.10 -10.06
N ARG A 65 22.28 -2.28 -10.97
CA ARG A 65 23.65 -1.76 -10.80
C ARG A 65 23.74 -0.77 -9.64
N LEU A 66 22.75 0.12 -9.50
CA LEU A 66 22.69 1.07 -8.39
C LEU A 66 22.52 0.37 -7.04
N ILE A 67 21.63 -0.64 -6.94
CA ILE A 67 21.43 -1.39 -5.69
C ILE A 67 22.69 -2.18 -5.30
N LEU A 68 23.29 -2.94 -6.24
CA LEU A 68 24.52 -3.70 -5.96
C LEU A 68 25.70 -2.79 -5.62
N ARG A 69 25.83 -1.64 -6.28
CA ARG A 69 26.86 -0.65 -5.98
C ARG A 69 26.65 -0.03 -4.60
N HIS A 70 25.42 0.38 -4.26
CA HIS A 70 25.12 0.99 -2.98
C HIS A 70 25.32 0.02 -1.81
N VAL A 71 24.86 -1.24 -1.93
CA VAL A 71 25.12 -2.28 -0.93
C VAL A 71 26.62 -2.58 -0.81
N GLY A 72 27.37 -2.60 -1.92
CA GLY A 72 28.83 -2.72 -1.89
C GLY A 72 29.53 -1.53 -1.20
N GLU A 73 29.06 -0.30 -1.43
CA GLU A 73 29.59 0.91 -0.81
C GLU A 73 29.24 1.03 0.69
N GLU A 74 28.05 0.56 1.12
CA GLU A 74 27.71 0.44 2.54
C GLU A 74 28.56 -0.63 3.24
N LEU A 75 28.71 -1.83 2.66
CA LEU A 75 29.56 -2.90 3.21
C LEU A 75 31.04 -2.46 3.29
N ALA A 76 31.54 -1.75 2.28
CA ALA A 76 32.87 -1.17 2.30
C ALA A 76 33.03 -0.10 3.41
N ARG A 77 32.01 0.73 3.64
CA ARG A 77 32.01 1.73 4.73
C ARG A 77 31.90 1.10 6.12
N VAL A 78 31.19 -0.03 6.28
CA VAL A 78 31.21 -0.83 7.52
C VAL A 78 32.61 -1.41 7.76
N ALA A 79 33.21 -2.08 6.77
CA ALA A 79 34.55 -2.66 6.89
C ALA A 79 35.65 -1.59 7.15
N GLN A 80 35.51 -0.38 6.60
CA GLN A 80 36.39 0.75 6.94
C GLN A 80 36.19 1.24 8.37
N ARG A 81 34.95 1.32 8.88
CA ARG A 81 34.68 1.70 10.28
C ARG A 81 35.26 0.69 11.26
N GLU A 82 35.10 -0.61 11.02
CA GLU A 82 35.66 -1.66 11.88
C GLU A 82 37.19 -1.64 11.90
N ARG A 83 37.84 -1.39 10.74
CA ARG A 83 39.31 -1.20 10.67
C ARG A 83 39.84 0.00 11.45
N LEU A 84 39.03 1.05 11.67
CA LEU A 84 39.46 2.27 12.36
C LEU A 84 39.31 2.22 13.88
N VAL A 85 38.57 1.25 14.43
CA VAL A 85 38.33 1.14 15.89
C VAL A 85 39.40 0.28 16.59
N SER A 86 40.07 -0.65 15.89
CA SER A 86 40.98 -1.63 16.49
C SER A 86 42.47 -1.23 16.49
N SER A 87 42.81 0.03 16.83
CA SER A 87 44.22 0.51 16.83
C SER A 87 44.51 1.73 17.72
N LYS A 88 44.15 1.69 19.02
CA LYS A 88 44.78 2.49 20.11
C LYS A 88 44.22 2.14 21.50
N ALA A 89 44.66 1.01 22.07
CA ALA A 89 44.24 0.58 23.41
C ALA A 89 45.32 -0.14 24.24
N ARG A 90 46.61 0.17 24.01
CA ARG A 90 47.73 -0.23 24.88
C ARG A 90 48.91 0.73 24.70
N LEU A 91 49.31 1.40 25.78
CA LEU A 91 50.70 1.61 26.19
C LEU A 91 50.72 2.33 27.55
N VAL A 92 51.21 1.60 28.57
CA VAL A 92 52.05 2.06 29.68
C VAL A 92 51.69 3.38 30.39
N LEU A 93 51.26 3.26 31.66
CA LEU A 93 51.81 4.13 32.71
C LEU A 93 52.98 3.41 33.38
N HIS A 94 54.11 4.11 33.46
CA HIS A 94 55.20 3.81 34.39
C HIS A 94 55.80 5.13 34.86
N ASN A 95 56.40 5.10 36.05
CA ASN A 95 57.03 6.27 36.66
C ASN A 95 58.13 6.86 35.75
N ASN A 96 58.33 8.17 35.83
CA ASN A 96 59.61 8.61 36.39
C ASN A 96 59.60 10.00 37.01
N ASN A 97 60.53 10.18 37.95
CA ASN A 97 60.69 11.37 38.77
C ASN A 97 61.60 12.44 38.13
N ASN A 98 61.59 13.60 38.80
CA ASN A 98 62.76 14.40 39.19
C ASN A 98 63.28 15.56 38.33
N ASN A 99 63.72 16.56 39.12
CA ASN A 99 64.80 17.53 38.90
C ASN A 99 64.62 18.67 37.90
N ARG A 100 64.52 19.88 38.49
CA ARG A 100 65.74 20.70 38.55
C ARG A 100 65.87 21.51 39.85
N GLN A 101 66.94 21.28 40.60
CA GLN A 101 67.46 22.27 41.55
C GLN A 101 68.09 23.44 40.78
N VAL A 102 68.10 24.63 41.38
CA VAL A 102 69.22 25.56 41.27
C VAL A 102 69.59 26.02 42.67
N VAL A 103 70.75 25.58 43.15
CA VAL A 103 71.42 26.11 44.34
C VAL A 103 72.62 26.93 43.88
N LYS A 104 72.76 28.15 44.40
CA LYS A 104 73.99 28.95 44.56
C LYS A 104 73.62 30.09 45.53
N SER A 105 74.09 30.16 46.77
CA SER A 105 75.43 30.02 47.37
C SER A 105 76.32 31.25 47.21
N ALA A 106 76.60 31.86 48.38
CA ALA A 106 77.92 32.30 48.83
C ALA A 106 78.59 33.55 48.19
N ALA A 107 79.57 34.21 48.82
CA ALA A 107 79.87 34.43 50.26
C ALA A 107 81.09 35.40 50.39
N THR A 108 81.42 35.81 51.62
CA THR A 108 82.78 36.17 52.10
C THR A 108 83.54 37.33 51.44
N SER A 109 83.75 38.43 52.19
CA SER A 109 85.11 38.90 52.60
C SER A 109 85.08 40.26 53.33
N ARG A 110 86.13 40.75 54.03
CA ARG A 110 87.15 40.17 54.95
C ARG A 110 88.33 41.16 55.07
N LYS A 111 88.77 41.50 56.31
CA LYS A 111 89.99 42.31 56.64
C LYS A 111 89.91 43.78 56.12
N GLU A 112 90.71 44.79 56.51
CA GLU A 112 91.57 45.15 57.69
C GLU A 112 91.70 46.72 57.62
N LEU A 113 92.63 47.53 58.17
CA LEU A 113 93.97 47.36 58.78
C LEU A 113 94.40 48.64 59.56
N ARG A 114 94.89 48.53 60.83
CA ARG A 114 95.74 49.56 61.55
C ARG A 114 95.07 50.95 61.81
N GLN A 115 95.56 51.92 62.60
CA GLN A 115 96.66 52.11 63.61
C GLN A 115 96.26 53.35 64.47
N SER A 116 96.94 53.85 65.52
CA SER A 116 98.11 53.47 66.36
C SER A 116 98.07 54.26 67.69
N GLN A 117 98.82 53.83 68.72
CA GLN A 117 99.25 54.69 69.84
C GLN A 117 100.47 55.57 69.44
N PRO A 118 100.90 56.50 70.31
CA PRO A 118 102.15 56.27 71.03
C PRO A 118 102.13 56.65 72.54
N HIS A 119 103.22 56.33 73.24
CA HIS A 119 103.54 56.78 74.61
C HIS A 119 104.49 57.99 74.63
N SER A 120 104.49 58.74 75.73
CA SER A 120 105.61 59.46 76.38
C SER A 120 105.15 59.75 77.82
N THR A 121 105.87 59.39 78.88
CA THR A 121 107.08 60.05 79.45
C THR A 121 106.84 61.54 79.70
N ASP A 122 106.76 62.06 80.92
CA ASP A 122 107.67 61.90 82.09
C ASP A 122 109.07 62.43 81.80
N ASP A 123 109.30 63.67 82.23
CA ASP A 123 110.58 64.31 82.54
C ASP A 123 110.23 65.62 83.29
N GLY A 124 110.87 65.87 84.43
CA GLY A 124 110.57 67.03 85.29
C GLY A 124 111.72 68.03 85.35
N TYR A 125 111.40 69.32 85.46
CA TYR A 125 112.37 70.34 85.86
C TYR A 125 111.70 71.54 86.52
N ASP A 126 112.21 71.94 87.69
CA ASP A 126 111.86 73.20 88.36
C ASP A 126 112.68 74.37 87.79
N GLU A 127 112.09 75.56 87.68
CA GLU A 127 112.52 76.68 88.54
C GLU A 127 111.67 77.94 88.34
N GLU A 128 111.28 78.48 89.48
CA GLU A 128 110.39 79.62 89.70
C GLU A 128 110.82 80.92 89.00
N ARG A 129 109.90 81.56 88.26
CA ARG A 129 109.59 83.01 88.37
C ARG A 129 108.36 83.39 87.53
N PHE A 130 107.64 84.43 87.97
CA PHE A 130 106.40 84.99 87.35
C PHE A 130 105.09 84.19 87.51
N GLY A 131 105.00 83.28 88.49
CA GLY A 131 103.76 82.57 88.84
C GLY A 131 102.70 83.45 89.52
N ALA A 132 101.97 84.27 88.74
CA ALA A 132 100.79 85.01 89.19
C ALA A 132 99.79 85.38 88.07
N ILE A 133 100.24 85.47 86.81
CA ILE A 133 99.38 85.74 85.64
C ILE A 133 99.04 84.45 84.88
N PHE A 134 100.00 83.51 84.84
CA PHE A 134 99.92 82.29 84.06
C PHE A 134 98.81 81.32 84.52
N GLU A 135 98.43 81.32 85.80
CA GLU A 135 97.33 80.49 86.31
C GLU A 135 95.97 80.97 85.80
N GLN A 136 95.77 82.29 85.66
CA GLN A 136 94.55 82.84 85.09
C GLN A 136 94.48 82.56 83.58
N GLU A 137 95.58 82.76 82.84
CA GLU A 137 95.63 82.43 81.41
C GLU A 137 95.44 80.92 81.16
N LEU A 138 95.97 80.05 82.03
CA LEU A 138 95.71 78.60 81.97
C LEU A 138 94.25 78.26 82.26
N ALA A 139 93.62 78.91 83.23
CA ALA A 139 92.20 78.71 83.53
C ALA A 139 91.30 79.18 82.36
N GLU A 140 91.58 80.36 81.79
CA GLU A 140 90.84 80.89 80.64
C GLU A 140 91.07 80.05 79.37
N VAL A 141 92.29 79.57 79.12
CA VAL A 141 92.59 78.63 78.02
C VAL A 141 91.92 77.27 78.24
N GLN A 142 91.83 76.78 79.48
CA GLN A 142 91.14 75.52 79.77
C GLN A 142 89.62 75.68 79.60
N GLN A 143 89.03 76.75 80.13
CA GLN A 143 87.61 77.07 79.90
C GLN A 143 87.31 77.27 78.40
N ALA A 144 88.20 77.89 77.63
CA ALA A 144 88.05 78.05 76.19
C ALA A 144 88.14 76.70 75.42
N LYS A 145 88.97 75.76 75.88
CA LYS A 145 88.99 74.38 75.35
C LYS A 145 87.70 73.65 75.69
N ASP A 146 87.24 73.73 76.94
CA ASP A 146 86.02 73.05 77.40
C ASP A 146 84.78 73.63 76.68
N GLU A 147 84.74 74.94 76.43
CA GLU A 147 83.74 75.57 75.57
C GLU A 147 83.84 75.12 74.10
N ALA A 148 85.04 74.98 73.55
CA ALA A 148 85.24 74.49 72.18
C ALA A 148 84.86 73.01 72.03
N GLU A 149 85.16 72.18 73.03
CA GLU A 149 84.72 70.79 73.12
C GLU A 149 83.19 70.72 73.24
N CYS A 150 82.56 71.51 74.11
CA CYS A 150 81.10 71.63 74.22
C CYS A 150 80.44 72.08 72.90
N LYS A 151 81.01 73.09 72.21
CA LYS A 151 80.51 73.56 70.90
C LYS A 151 80.69 72.49 69.82
N ARG A 152 81.79 71.74 69.82
CA ARG A 152 82.02 70.57 68.94
C ARG A 152 81.03 69.44 69.23
N LEU A 153 80.77 69.14 70.49
CA LEU A 153 79.81 68.10 70.91
C LEU A 153 78.36 68.51 70.59
N ALA A 154 78.01 69.79 70.75
CA ALA A 154 76.71 70.34 70.32
C ALA A 154 76.53 70.21 68.79
N GLY A 155 77.50 70.65 67.99
CA GLY A 155 77.44 70.50 66.53
C GLY A 155 77.41 69.04 66.07
N ALA A 156 78.10 68.13 66.79
CA ALA A 156 78.01 66.69 66.54
C ALA A 156 76.62 66.12 66.91
N ALA A 157 76.00 66.59 67.99
CA ALA A 157 74.64 66.22 68.37
C ALA A 157 73.60 66.75 67.39
N GLU A 158 73.72 68.00 66.92
CA GLU A 158 72.88 68.57 65.86
C GLU A 158 72.99 67.76 64.55
N TYR A 159 74.20 67.37 64.16
CA TYR A 159 74.41 66.51 63.00
C TYR A 159 73.80 65.11 63.19
N GLN A 160 73.91 64.52 64.38
CA GLN A 160 73.24 63.25 64.71
C GLN A 160 71.70 63.38 64.66
N ILE A 161 71.14 64.50 65.12
CA ILE A 161 69.70 64.80 65.04
C ILE A 161 69.26 64.94 63.58
N GLN A 162 70.00 65.68 62.75
CA GLN A 162 69.70 65.82 61.31
C GLN A 162 69.81 64.48 60.57
N LEU A 163 70.81 63.65 60.90
CA LEU A 163 70.95 62.30 60.32
C LEU A 163 69.78 61.40 60.74
N ALA A 164 69.38 61.43 62.02
CA ALA A 164 68.23 60.70 62.54
C ALA A 164 66.91 61.16 61.90
N GLN A 165 66.73 62.46 61.64
CA GLN A 165 65.59 63.00 60.88
C GLN A 165 65.58 62.48 59.44
N GLN A 166 66.70 62.53 58.73
CA GLN A 166 66.79 61.97 57.38
C GLN A 166 66.55 60.46 57.33
N GLU A 167 66.98 59.71 58.34
CA GLU A 167 66.66 58.30 58.46
C GLU A 167 65.18 58.06 58.77
N ALA A 168 64.57 58.84 59.66
CA ALA A 168 63.14 58.78 59.94
C ALA A 168 62.30 59.07 58.69
N GLU A 169 62.68 60.08 57.88
CA GLU A 169 62.08 60.35 56.58
C GLU A 169 62.24 59.18 55.59
N LYS A 170 63.46 58.62 55.46
CA LYS A 170 63.72 57.48 54.56
C LYS A 170 62.93 56.24 54.97
N ARG A 171 62.77 56.00 56.28
CA ARG A 171 61.92 54.94 56.84
C ARG A 171 60.44 55.22 56.58
N SER A 172 59.98 56.46 56.77
CA SER A 172 58.60 56.90 56.51
C SER A 172 58.23 56.76 55.03
N LYS A 173 59.11 57.19 54.11
CA LYS A 173 58.93 57.06 52.65
C LYS A 173 58.81 55.58 52.24
N ARG A 174 59.69 54.71 52.74
CA ARG A 174 59.60 53.25 52.52
C ARG A 174 58.32 52.62 53.06
N LEU A 175 57.84 53.04 54.22
CA LEU A 175 56.56 52.57 54.78
C LEU A 175 55.37 53.05 53.93
N GLY A 176 55.45 54.26 53.35
CA GLY A 176 54.47 54.77 52.38
C GLY A 176 54.47 53.98 51.06
N GLU A 177 55.66 53.72 50.50
CA GLU A 177 55.86 52.87 49.32
C GLU A 177 55.28 51.47 49.55
N GLN A 178 55.65 50.83 50.67
CA GLN A 178 55.11 49.53 51.08
C GLN A 178 53.59 49.55 51.22
N ALA A 179 52.99 50.58 51.83
CA ALA A 179 51.54 50.70 51.99
C ALA A 179 50.80 50.85 50.64
N VAL A 180 51.44 51.46 49.64
CA VAL A 180 50.93 51.58 48.26
C VAL A 180 51.02 50.24 47.53
N ASP A 181 52.16 49.54 47.59
CA ASP A 181 52.33 48.20 47.00
C ASP A 181 51.33 47.21 47.60
N ASP A 182 51.16 47.23 48.92
CA ASP A 182 50.16 46.46 49.66
C ASP A 182 48.72 46.78 49.21
N ALA A 183 48.42 48.06 48.98
CA ALA A 183 47.11 48.48 48.50
C ALA A 183 46.85 48.00 47.07
N TYR A 184 47.86 48.09 46.19
CA TYR A 184 47.78 47.57 44.83
C TYR A 184 47.62 46.03 44.82
N ALA A 185 48.38 45.31 45.64
CA ALA A 185 48.25 43.86 45.81
C ALA A 185 46.85 43.45 46.29
N ARG A 186 46.27 44.19 47.26
CA ARG A 186 44.87 43.99 47.69
C ARG A 186 43.87 44.21 46.55
N VAL A 187 44.00 45.30 45.79
CA VAL A 187 43.13 45.58 44.63
C VAL A 187 43.25 44.49 43.55
N GLN A 188 44.47 44.05 43.23
CA GLN A 188 44.71 43.00 42.25
C GLN A 188 44.13 41.65 42.71
N ALA A 189 44.23 41.32 44.00
CA ALA A 189 43.62 40.12 44.57
C ALA A 189 42.09 40.14 44.48
N VAL A 190 41.45 41.30 44.74
CA VAL A 190 40.00 41.49 44.56
C VAL A 190 39.60 41.30 43.10
N GLN A 191 40.27 41.96 42.15
CA GLN A 191 39.99 41.81 40.71
C GLN A 191 40.14 40.35 40.23
N GLN A 192 41.14 39.62 40.72
CA GLN A 192 41.30 38.20 40.42
C GLN A 192 40.20 37.33 41.04
N ALA A 193 39.67 37.68 42.21
CA ALA A 193 38.53 36.99 42.81
C ALA A 193 37.24 37.26 42.04
N GLU A 194 36.95 38.52 41.71
CA GLU A 194 35.81 38.93 40.89
C GLU A 194 35.81 38.23 39.53
N TRP A 195 36.95 38.16 38.84
CA TRP A 195 37.07 37.45 37.56
C TRP A 195 36.81 35.94 37.71
N LYS A 196 37.29 35.30 38.78
CA LYS A 196 37.03 33.87 39.08
C LYS A 196 35.54 33.62 39.35
N GLU A 197 34.86 34.49 40.10
CA GLU A 197 33.41 34.38 40.31
C GLU A 197 32.63 34.64 39.01
N GLN A 198 33.04 35.59 38.17
CA GLN A 198 32.43 35.81 36.86
C GLN A 198 32.55 34.57 35.95
N GLU A 199 33.70 33.88 35.93
CA GLU A 199 33.83 32.63 35.18
C GLU A 199 33.00 31.48 35.78
N LYS A 200 32.93 31.34 37.12
CA LYS A 200 32.00 30.39 37.76
C LYS A 200 30.55 30.64 37.35
N VAL A 201 30.09 31.90 37.38
CA VAL A 201 28.73 32.26 36.98
C VAL A 201 28.48 32.01 35.49
N LYS A 202 29.46 32.23 34.60
CA LYS A 202 29.37 31.86 33.18
C LYS A 202 29.29 30.33 32.99
N GLN A 203 30.02 29.56 33.80
CA GLN A 203 29.98 28.09 33.75
C GLN A 203 28.64 27.55 34.27
N GLN A 204 28.15 28.06 35.42
CA GLN A 204 26.83 27.74 35.97
C GLN A 204 25.72 28.00 34.94
N ARG A 205 25.67 29.19 34.34
CA ARG A 205 24.68 29.52 33.28
C ARG A 205 24.74 28.58 32.07
N LYS A 206 25.93 28.11 31.67
CA LYS A 206 26.07 27.11 30.61
C LYS A 206 25.54 25.73 31.04
N HIS A 207 25.82 25.31 32.28
CA HIS A 207 25.29 24.06 32.82
C HIS A 207 23.76 24.10 33.00
N GLU A 208 23.21 25.22 33.44
CA GLU A 208 21.76 25.48 33.52
C GLU A 208 21.11 25.41 32.13
N GLN A 209 21.69 26.06 31.12
CA GLN A 209 21.20 25.99 29.73
C GLN A 209 21.19 24.55 29.20
N VAL A 210 22.29 23.81 29.36
CA VAL A 210 22.38 22.40 28.94
C VAL A 210 21.41 21.50 29.71
N ALA A 211 21.17 21.76 31.01
CA ALA A 211 20.20 21.03 31.81
C ALA A 211 18.75 21.29 31.35
N LEU A 212 18.41 22.55 31.04
CA LEU A 212 17.10 22.92 30.49
C LEU A 212 16.87 22.34 29.09
N GLU A 213 17.88 22.31 28.24
CA GLU A 213 17.81 21.63 26.94
C GLU A 213 17.64 20.11 27.09
N ALA A 214 18.42 19.46 27.95
CA ALA A 214 18.27 18.03 28.24
C ALA A 214 16.88 17.69 28.81
N GLN A 215 16.31 18.57 29.64
CA GLN A 215 14.94 18.43 30.15
C GLN A 215 13.90 18.54 29.03
N ARG A 216 14.05 19.47 28.09
CA ARG A 216 13.19 19.59 26.90
C ARG A 216 13.26 18.33 26.04
N TRP A 217 14.46 17.88 25.67
CA TRP A 217 14.64 16.63 24.91
C TRP A 217 14.01 15.42 25.61
N GLN A 218 14.06 15.34 26.94
CA GLN A 218 13.39 14.28 27.69
C GLN A 218 11.85 14.41 27.69
N GLN A 219 11.31 15.63 27.70
CA GLN A 219 9.87 15.88 27.57
C GLN A 219 9.37 15.55 26.16
N ASP A 220 10.10 15.99 25.12
CA ASP A 220 9.79 15.70 23.72
C ASP A 220 9.81 14.19 23.43
N LEU A 221 10.80 13.47 23.97
CA LEU A 221 10.87 12.01 23.86
C LEU A 221 9.67 11.31 24.52
N ARG A 222 9.23 11.78 25.70
CA ARG A 222 8.01 11.25 26.36
C ARG A 222 6.75 11.54 25.55
N ALA A 223 6.60 12.77 25.06
CA ALA A 223 5.47 13.15 24.22
C ALA A 223 5.41 12.32 22.92
N GLN A 224 6.56 12.01 22.32
CA GLN A 224 6.64 11.11 21.15
C GLN A 224 6.26 9.67 21.50
N THR A 225 6.72 9.09 22.62
CA THR A 225 6.34 7.73 23.01
C THR A 225 4.86 7.62 23.39
N GLU A 226 4.29 8.63 24.04
CA GLU A 226 2.86 8.72 24.35
C GLU A 226 2.01 8.87 23.07
N ALA A 227 2.43 9.74 22.13
CA ALA A 227 1.76 9.89 20.84
C ALA A 227 1.76 8.59 20.02
N LEU A 228 2.87 7.84 20.03
CA LEU A 228 2.95 6.52 19.41
C LEU A 228 2.04 5.50 20.10
N ARG A 229 1.96 5.50 21.45
CA ARG A 229 1.06 4.62 22.21
C ARG A 229 -0.41 4.90 21.87
N VAL A 230 -0.82 6.17 21.88
CA VAL A 230 -2.17 6.61 21.53
C VAL A 230 -2.50 6.34 20.05
N ALA A 231 -1.53 6.42 19.14
CA ALA A 231 -1.73 6.04 17.74
C ALA A 231 -1.95 4.52 17.58
N GLN A 232 -1.22 3.69 18.34
CA GLN A 232 -1.42 2.24 18.37
C GLN A 232 -2.78 1.86 19.00
N GLU A 233 -3.16 2.49 20.11
CA GLU A 233 -4.49 2.32 20.73
C GLU A 233 -5.62 2.67 19.74
N LYS A 234 -5.55 3.83 19.09
CA LYS A 234 -6.51 4.25 18.06
C LYS A 234 -6.57 3.28 16.89
N LYS A 235 -5.42 2.74 16.44
CA LYS A 235 -5.37 1.71 15.40
C LYS A 235 -6.12 0.44 15.85
N GLN A 236 -5.83 -0.08 17.04
CA GLN A 236 -6.49 -1.27 17.57
C GLN A 236 -8.01 -1.07 17.77
N CYS A 237 -8.44 0.11 18.24
CA CYS A 237 -9.86 0.44 18.36
C CYS A 237 -10.57 0.48 16.99
N ASN A 238 -9.92 1.01 15.96
CA ASN A 238 -10.46 1.00 14.60
C ASN A 238 -10.50 -0.42 14.01
N GLU A 239 -9.47 -1.23 14.24
CA GLU A 239 -9.42 -2.64 13.82
C GLU A 239 -10.55 -3.46 14.47
N ARG A 240 -10.75 -3.32 15.80
CA ARG A 240 -11.89 -3.93 16.51
C ARG A 240 -13.23 -3.50 15.91
N ARG A 241 -13.44 -2.19 15.70
CA ARG A 241 -14.65 -1.66 15.07
C ARG A 241 -14.88 -2.19 13.64
N THR A 242 -13.83 -2.48 12.88
CA THR A 242 -13.99 -3.17 11.58
C THR A 242 -14.36 -4.63 11.73
N LEU A 243 -13.78 -5.36 12.69
CA LEU A 243 -14.12 -6.76 12.97
C LEU A 243 -15.58 -6.90 13.47
N GLU A 244 -16.03 -6.01 14.35
CA GLU A 244 -17.42 -5.93 14.82
C GLU A 244 -18.41 -5.74 13.65
N ARG A 245 -18.06 -4.91 12.66
CA ARG A 245 -18.87 -4.72 11.45
C ARG A 245 -18.93 -5.96 10.56
N PHE A 246 -17.79 -6.64 10.37
CA PHE A 246 -17.77 -7.90 9.62
C PHE A 246 -18.57 -9.00 10.33
N GLN A 247 -18.45 -9.11 11.66
CA GLN A 247 -19.24 -10.06 12.46
C GLN A 247 -20.75 -9.78 12.34
N LEU A 248 -21.18 -8.51 12.42
CA LEU A 248 -22.59 -8.15 12.22
C LEU A 248 -23.07 -8.51 10.81
N GLN A 249 -22.26 -8.26 9.77
CA GLN A 249 -22.58 -8.62 8.39
C GLN A 249 -22.67 -10.16 8.20
N ASP A 250 -21.78 -10.93 8.82
CA ASP A 250 -21.82 -12.39 8.81
C ASP A 250 -23.08 -12.93 9.51
N GLU A 251 -23.53 -12.32 10.61
CA GLU A 251 -24.79 -12.70 11.26
C GLU A 251 -26.03 -12.34 10.41
N ASP A 252 -26.04 -11.17 9.76
CA ASP A 252 -27.14 -10.80 8.85
C ASP A 252 -27.17 -11.69 7.59
N ASP A 253 -26.02 -12.11 7.05
CA ASP A 253 -25.99 -13.08 5.96
C ASP A 253 -26.33 -14.51 6.43
N LYS A 254 -26.09 -14.88 7.69
CA LYS A 254 -26.64 -16.12 8.29
C LYS A 254 -28.18 -16.03 8.38
N ARG A 255 -28.73 -14.92 8.88
CA ARG A 255 -30.18 -14.66 8.95
C ARG A 255 -30.84 -14.79 7.57
N ARG A 256 -30.31 -14.08 6.56
CA ARG A 256 -30.76 -14.17 5.16
C ARG A 256 -30.70 -15.58 4.58
N ARG A 257 -29.70 -16.38 4.95
CA ARG A 257 -29.60 -17.80 4.52
C ARG A 257 -30.65 -18.69 5.21
N VAL A 258 -31.04 -18.38 6.45
CA VAL A 258 -32.14 -19.08 7.15
C VAL A 258 -33.50 -18.66 6.59
N GLU A 259 -33.72 -17.37 6.36
CA GLU A 259 -34.93 -16.82 5.74
C GLU A 259 -35.19 -17.43 4.35
N ARG A 260 -34.17 -17.49 3.48
CA ARG A 260 -34.27 -18.15 2.18
C ARG A 260 -34.67 -19.62 2.31
N LYS A 261 -33.98 -20.39 3.17
CA LYS A 261 -34.34 -21.80 3.43
C LYS A 261 -35.77 -21.96 3.95
N ALA A 262 -36.26 -21.05 4.78
CA ALA A 262 -37.63 -21.07 5.27
C ALA A 262 -38.63 -20.79 4.14
N ALA A 263 -38.34 -19.83 3.25
CA ALA A 263 -39.13 -19.55 2.05
C ALA A 263 -39.12 -20.74 1.07
N ASP A 264 -37.96 -21.36 0.82
CA ASP A 264 -37.82 -22.55 -0.04
C ASP A 264 -38.69 -23.71 0.50
N ILE A 265 -38.67 -23.94 1.82
CA ILE A 265 -39.49 -24.97 2.49
C ILE A 265 -40.99 -24.65 2.37
N ALA A 266 -41.38 -23.38 2.55
CA ALA A 266 -42.77 -22.93 2.42
C ALA A 266 -43.28 -23.06 0.97
N GLU A 267 -42.46 -22.74 -0.03
CA GLU A 267 -42.81 -22.96 -1.43
C GLU A 267 -42.93 -24.46 -1.76
N VAL A 268 -41.99 -25.30 -1.31
CA VAL A 268 -42.08 -26.75 -1.48
C VAL A 268 -43.35 -27.32 -0.83
N ALA A 269 -43.79 -26.79 0.32
CA ALA A 269 -45.08 -27.15 0.93
C ALA A 269 -46.28 -26.72 0.07
N ARG A 270 -46.29 -25.47 -0.43
CA ARG A 270 -47.32 -24.94 -1.35
C ARG A 270 -47.44 -25.76 -2.63
N VAL A 271 -46.30 -26.12 -3.25
CA VAL A 271 -46.24 -26.93 -4.47
C VAL A 271 -46.73 -28.36 -4.22
N LYS A 272 -46.41 -28.97 -3.06
CA LYS A 272 -46.97 -30.27 -2.66
C LYS A 272 -48.50 -30.22 -2.53
N GLN A 273 -49.04 -29.17 -1.90
CA GLN A 273 -50.49 -28.98 -1.75
C GLN A 273 -51.18 -28.80 -3.10
N ALA A 274 -50.63 -27.96 -3.98
CA ALA A 274 -51.17 -27.74 -5.33
C ALA A 274 -51.12 -29.02 -6.19
N ASN A 275 -50.03 -29.79 -6.12
CA ASN A 275 -49.91 -31.08 -6.81
C ASN A 275 -50.92 -32.11 -6.28
N PHE A 276 -51.18 -32.14 -4.97
CA PHE A 276 -52.20 -33.00 -4.37
C PHE A 276 -53.60 -32.64 -4.89
N GLN A 277 -53.98 -31.37 -4.86
CA GLN A 277 -55.24 -30.87 -5.41
C GLN A 277 -55.38 -31.18 -6.91
N GLN A 278 -54.30 -31.04 -7.70
CA GLN A 278 -54.32 -31.40 -9.12
C GLN A 278 -54.52 -32.91 -9.35
N LEU A 279 -53.97 -33.77 -8.48
CA LEU A 279 -54.19 -35.21 -8.52
C LEU A 279 -55.62 -35.59 -8.13
N GLU A 280 -56.23 -34.90 -7.17
CA GLU A 280 -57.65 -35.07 -6.84
C GLU A 280 -58.57 -34.64 -7.98
N LEU A 281 -58.32 -33.49 -8.60
CA LEU A 281 -59.06 -33.04 -9.79
C LEU A 281 -58.93 -34.03 -10.96
N LYS A 282 -57.74 -34.59 -11.19
CA LYS A 282 -57.52 -35.64 -12.21
C LYS A 282 -58.27 -36.95 -11.89
N ARG A 283 -58.36 -37.34 -10.61
CA ARG A 283 -59.18 -38.49 -10.17
C ARG A 283 -60.67 -38.22 -10.38
N GLN A 284 -61.15 -37.02 -10.05
CA GLN A 284 -62.55 -36.63 -10.28
C GLN A 284 -62.91 -36.56 -11.76
N ALA A 285 -62.00 -36.07 -12.62
CA ALA A 285 -62.19 -36.10 -14.07
C ALA A 285 -62.31 -37.54 -14.58
N MET A 286 -61.33 -38.40 -14.28
CA MET A 286 -61.35 -39.81 -14.69
C MET A 286 -62.59 -40.58 -14.21
N LEU A 287 -63.15 -40.23 -13.03
CA LEU A 287 -64.41 -40.80 -12.55
C LEU A 287 -65.64 -40.29 -13.31
N ARG A 288 -65.63 -39.06 -13.86
CA ARG A 288 -66.68 -38.57 -14.77
C ARG A 288 -66.55 -39.21 -16.14
N ASP A 289 -65.35 -39.26 -16.70
CA ASP A 289 -65.07 -39.91 -17.98
C ASP A 289 -65.60 -41.37 -17.97
N GLN A 290 -65.36 -42.12 -16.88
CA GLN A 290 -65.90 -43.46 -16.67
C GLN A 290 -67.43 -43.52 -16.51
N GLN A 291 -68.07 -42.49 -15.95
CA GLN A 291 -69.53 -42.40 -15.84
C GLN A 291 -70.14 -42.11 -17.22
N GLU A 292 -69.55 -41.20 -17.98
CA GLU A 292 -69.96 -40.85 -19.34
C GLU A 292 -69.80 -42.04 -20.29
N ASP A 293 -68.69 -42.79 -20.23
CA ASP A 293 -68.50 -44.05 -20.96
C ASP A 293 -69.57 -45.11 -20.61
N LEU A 294 -69.88 -45.29 -19.32
CA LEU A 294 -70.90 -46.24 -18.87
C LEU A 294 -72.33 -45.82 -19.24
N GLU A 295 -72.63 -44.53 -19.30
CA GLU A 295 -73.90 -44.03 -19.82
C GLU A 295 -73.99 -44.19 -21.34
N LEU A 296 -72.92 -43.84 -22.06
CA LEU A 296 -72.80 -44.01 -23.50
C LEU A 296 -72.99 -45.49 -23.89
N GLN A 297 -72.33 -46.43 -23.20
CA GLN A 297 -72.52 -47.87 -23.36
C GLN A 297 -74.00 -48.25 -23.19
N LYS A 298 -74.66 -47.82 -22.11
CA LYS A 298 -76.10 -48.08 -21.89
C LYS A 298 -76.97 -47.49 -23.02
N THR A 299 -76.59 -46.37 -23.64
CA THR A 299 -77.33 -45.86 -24.82
C THR A 299 -77.12 -46.73 -26.06
N TYR A 300 -75.92 -47.30 -26.25
CA TYR A 300 -75.65 -48.24 -27.35
C TYR A 300 -76.35 -49.58 -27.13
N GLU A 301 -76.33 -50.13 -25.91
CA GLU A 301 -77.08 -51.35 -25.54
C GLU A 301 -78.59 -51.17 -25.80
N LYS A 302 -79.17 -50.03 -25.37
CA LYS A 302 -80.58 -49.71 -25.67
C LYS A 302 -80.86 -49.58 -27.17
N LYS A 303 -79.98 -48.92 -27.93
CA LYS A 303 -80.11 -48.80 -29.40
C LYS A 303 -80.01 -50.16 -30.09
N LEU A 304 -79.09 -51.02 -29.65
CA LEU A 304 -78.92 -52.38 -30.17
C LEU A 304 -80.15 -53.23 -29.84
N ALA A 305 -80.63 -53.23 -28.59
CA ALA A 305 -81.85 -53.93 -28.21
C ALA A 305 -83.09 -53.44 -28.99
N MET A 306 -83.20 -52.14 -29.27
CA MET A 306 -84.24 -51.60 -30.15
C MET A 306 -84.08 -52.08 -31.61
N GLN A 307 -82.86 -52.15 -32.14
CA GLN A 307 -82.59 -52.67 -33.48
C GLN A 307 -82.83 -54.19 -33.58
N GLU A 308 -82.50 -54.96 -32.55
CA GLU A 308 -82.77 -56.38 -32.47
C GLU A 308 -84.28 -56.66 -32.34
N ALA A 309 -84.99 -55.92 -31.49
CA ALA A 309 -86.45 -55.99 -31.38
C ALA A 309 -87.15 -55.56 -32.69
N ALA A 310 -86.65 -54.51 -33.37
CA ALA A 310 -87.14 -54.13 -34.69
C ALA A 310 -86.86 -55.22 -35.73
N ARG A 311 -85.67 -55.82 -35.75
CA ARG A 311 -85.32 -56.94 -36.64
C ARG A 311 -86.15 -58.19 -36.34
N GLN A 312 -86.46 -58.46 -35.07
CA GLN A 312 -87.37 -59.53 -34.66
C GLN A 312 -88.78 -59.25 -35.15
N ALA A 313 -89.32 -58.05 -34.92
CA ALA A 313 -90.63 -57.65 -35.45
C ALA A 313 -90.70 -57.66 -37.00
N GLU A 314 -89.61 -57.30 -37.69
CA GLU A 314 -89.49 -57.46 -39.14
C GLU A 314 -89.46 -58.92 -39.56
N LEU A 315 -88.70 -59.77 -38.87
CA LEU A 315 -88.65 -61.22 -39.14
C LEU A 315 -89.99 -61.89 -38.85
N ASP A 316 -90.69 -61.52 -37.77
CA ASP A 316 -92.03 -62.00 -37.42
C ASP A 316 -93.08 -61.48 -38.41
N ALA A 317 -92.98 -60.22 -38.85
CA ALA A 317 -93.81 -59.70 -39.93
C ALA A 317 -93.51 -60.38 -41.27
N ILE A 318 -92.26 -60.77 -41.53
CA ILE A 318 -91.87 -61.58 -42.70
C ILE A 318 -92.40 -63.01 -42.55
N LEU A 319 -92.34 -63.64 -41.38
CA LEU A 319 -92.89 -64.97 -41.11
C LEU A 319 -94.41 -64.99 -41.17
N ALA A 320 -95.09 -63.92 -40.72
CA ALA A 320 -96.53 -63.73 -40.88
C ALA A 320 -96.89 -63.50 -42.36
N LYS A 321 -96.16 -62.62 -43.07
CA LYS A 321 -96.29 -62.43 -44.52
C LYS A 321 -95.96 -63.70 -45.31
N GLN A 322 -95.01 -64.52 -44.87
CA GLN A 322 -94.67 -65.81 -45.49
C GLN A 322 -95.70 -66.87 -45.14
N SER A 323 -96.27 -66.91 -43.93
CA SER A 323 -97.38 -67.80 -43.58
C SER A 323 -98.64 -67.46 -44.38
N HIS A 324 -98.91 -66.16 -44.56
CA HIS A 324 -99.97 -65.66 -45.44
C HIS A 324 -99.65 -65.90 -46.92
N LYS A 325 -98.39 -65.71 -47.35
CA LYS A 325 -97.95 -65.98 -48.74
C LYS A 325 -97.83 -67.48 -49.04
N VAL A 326 -97.63 -68.36 -48.05
CA VAL A 326 -97.74 -69.81 -48.20
C VAL A 326 -99.21 -70.19 -48.31
N LYS A 327 -100.10 -69.65 -47.45
CA LYS A 327 -101.55 -69.80 -47.63
C LYS A 327 -102.03 -69.30 -49.00
N LEU A 328 -101.50 -68.19 -49.50
CA LEU A 328 -101.83 -67.63 -50.82
C LEU A 328 -101.11 -68.32 -51.98
N ALA A 329 -99.90 -68.89 -51.81
CA ALA A 329 -99.16 -69.58 -52.87
C ALA A 329 -99.61 -71.05 -53.02
N LEU A 330 -100.08 -71.69 -51.93
CA LEU A 330 -100.93 -72.89 -52.01
C LEU A 330 -102.23 -72.63 -52.79
N LEU A 331 -102.60 -71.35 -52.97
CA LEU A 331 -103.77 -70.88 -53.72
C LEU A 331 -103.41 -70.27 -55.09
N ASN A 332 -102.14 -69.94 -55.33
CA ASN A 332 -101.61 -69.26 -56.52
C ASN A 332 -100.10 -69.55 -56.68
N VAL A 333 -99.76 -70.74 -57.17
CA VAL A 333 -98.42 -71.01 -57.68
C VAL A 333 -98.31 -70.38 -59.07
N LYS A 334 -97.55 -69.28 -59.20
CA LYS A 334 -97.15 -68.73 -60.51
C LYS A 334 -96.04 -69.58 -61.15
N SER A 335 -95.97 -69.59 -62.48
CA SER A 335 -94.95 -70.32 -63.25
C SER A 335 -93.53 -69.89 -62.83
N ALA A 336 -92.58 -70.82 -62.92
CA ALA A 336 -91.16 -70.55 -62.65
C ALA A 336 -90.56 -69.51 -63.62
N GLU A 337 -91.14 -69.35 -64.81
CA GLU A 337 -90.63 -68.51 -65.89
C GLU A 337 -90.75 -67.00 -65.58
N GLU A 338 -91.90 -66.55 -65.06
CA GLU A 338 -92.08 -65.16 -64.62
C GLU A 338 -91.08 -64.78 -63.52
N LYS A 339 -90.80 -65.74 -62.61
CA LYS A 339 -89.86 -65.53 -61.50
C LYS A 339 -88.42 -65.39 -61.97
N ALA A 340 -88.01 -66.19 -62.96
CA ALA A 340 -86.68 -66.05 -63.57
C ALA A 340 -86.48 -64.65 -64.16
N HIS A 341 -87.48 -64.14 -64.87
CA HIS A 341 -87.41 -62.82 -65.52
C HIS A 341 -87.36 -61.66 -64.51
N GLU A 342 -87.99 -61.78 -63.33
CA GLU A 342 -87.80 -60.83 -62.22
C GLU A 342 -86.39 -60.88 -61.62
N ASP A 343 -85.83 -62.09 -61.43
CA ASP A 343 -84.52 -62.28 -60.80
C ASP A 343 -83.37 -61.78 -61.68
N GLU A 344 -83.52 -61.84 -63.02
CA GLU A 344 -82.63 -61.17 -63.97
C GLU A 344 -82.64 -59.64 -63.84
N LEU A 345 -83.84 -59.03 -63.73
CA LEU A 345 -83.98 -57.58 -63.51
C LEU A 345 -83.38 -57.15 -62.16
N ARG A 346 -83.54 -57.97 -61.11
CA ARG A 346 -82.87 -57.76 -59.81
C ARG A 346 -81.35 -57.85 -59.93
N ALA A 347 -80.82 -58.83 -60.67
CA ALA A 347 -79.37 -58.98 -60.88
C ALA A 347 -78.76 -57.78 -61.64
N LEU A 348 -79.44 -57.26 -62.66
CA LEU A 348 -79.02 -56.06 -63.39
C LEU A 348 -78.98 -54.82 -62.49
N ALA A 349 -80.01 -54.62 -61.65
CA ALA A 349 -80.04 -53.51 -60.69
C ALA A 349 -78.89 -53.58 -59.67
N VAL A 350 -78.57 -54.78 -59.16
CA VAL A 350 -77.42 -54.99 -58.26
C VAL A 350 -76.09 -54.71 -58.98
N GLN A 351 -75.90 -55.17 -60.21
CA GLN A 351 -74.69 -54.84 -60.98
C GLN A 351 -74.54 -53.32 -61.23
N ALA A 352 -75.63 -52.61 -61.50
CA ALA A 352 -75.60 -51.15 -61.65
C ALA A 352 -75.19 -50.45 -60.34
N ALA A 353 -75.74 -50.88 -59.20
CA ALA A 353 -75.40 -50.34 -57.88
C ALA A 353 -73.92 -50.59 -57.49
N VAL A 354 -73.37 -51.76 -57.80
CA VAL A 354 -71.95 -52.06 -57.58
C VAL A 354 -71.06 -51.13 -58.42
N ARG A 355 -71.33 -51.03 -59.74
CA ARG A 355 -70.56 -50.13 -60.64
C ARG A 355 -70.62 -48.67 -60.20
N ALA A 356 -71.76 -48.19 -59.71
CA ALA A 356 -71.90 -46.83 -59.16
C ALA A 356 -71.01 -46.62 -57.92
N ARG A 357 -70.98 -47.60 -57.00
CA ARG A 357 -70.17 -47.55 -55.78
C ARG A 357 -68.67 -47.61 -56.07
N ASP A 358 -68.25 -48.37 -57.06
CA ASP A 358 -66.84 -48.43 -57.50
C ASP A 358 -66.38 -47.08 -58.09
N LEU A 359 -67.22 -46.42 -58.89
CA LEU A 359 -66.97 -45.07 -59.40
C LEU A 359 -66.88 -44.03 -58.27
N GLU A 360 -67.75 -44.11 -57.26
CA GLU A 360 -67.69 -43.22 -56.09
C GLU A 360 -66.38 -43.42 -55.31
N LEU A 361 -65.97 -44.67 -55.07
CA LEU A 361 -64.71 -44.99 -54.39
C LEU A 361 -63.48 -44.53 -55.17
N LEU A 362 -63.52 -44.52 -56.51
CA LEU A 362 -62.48 -43.91 -57.35
C LEU A 362 -62.46 -42.38 -57.20
N GLY A 363 -63.62 -41.73 -57.25
CA GLY A 363 -63.75 -40.28 -57.01
C GLY A 363 -63.19 -39.86 -55.64
N GLN A 364 -63.56 -40.57 -54.57
CA GLN A 364 -63.02 -40.31 -53.22
C GLN A 364 -61.50 -40.51 -53.14
N LYS A 365 -60.94 -41.49 -53.84
CA LYS A 365 -59.48 -41.70 -53.93
C LYS A 365 -58.78 -40.56 -54.68
N GLU A 366 -59.40 -40.00 -55.71
CA GLU A 366 -58.87 -38.82 -56.40
C GLU A 366 -58.94 -37.54 -55.57
N CYS A 367 -60.07 -37.27 -54.90
CA CYS A 367 -60.19 -36.11 -54.01
C CYS A 367 -59.11 -36.14 -52.92
N LYS A 368 -58.93 -37.28 -52.24
CA LYS A 368 -57.89 -37.45 -51.20
C LYS A 368 -56.46 -37.27 -51.75
N LYS A 369 -56.17 -37.69 -52.98
CA LYS A 369 -54.89 -37.41 -53.66
C LYS A 369 -54.70 -35.90 -53.92
N ARG A 370 -55.73 -35.21 -54.42
CA ARG A 370 -55.70 -33.77 -54.72
C ARG A 370 -55.57 -32.94 -53.43
N GLU A 371 -56.21 -33.35 -52.35
CA GLU A 371 -56.11 -32.73 -51.02
C GLU A 371 -54.72 -32.92 -50.40
N ALA A 372 -54.18 -34.15 -50.40
CA ALA A 372 -52.84 -34.42 -49.91
C ALA A 372 -51.77 -33.59 -50.66
N ALA A 373 -51.90 -33.46 -51.99
CA ALA A 373 -51.03 -32.61 -52.80
C ALA A 373 -51.14 -31.12 -52.42
N ARG A 374 -52.36 -30.60 -52.17
CA ARG A 374 -52.57 -29.22 -51.70
C ARG A 374 -51.90 -28.96 -50.35
N VAL A 375 -52.07 -29.87 -49.38
CA VAL A 375 -51.45 -29.78 -48.05
C VAL A 375 -49.92 -29.81 -48.16
N GLN A 376 -49.36 -30.68 -49.00
CA GLN A 376 -47.92 -30.76 -49.23
C GLN A 376 -47.36 -29.47 -49.86
N ILE A 377 -48.08 -28.86 -50.81
CA ILE A 377 -47.71 -27.57 -51.41
C ILE A 377 -47.77 -26.43 -50.37
N GLN A 378 -48.80 -26.40 -49.52
CA GLN A 378 -48.93 -25.40 -48.45
C GLN A 378 -47.80 -25.53 -47.41
N ALA A 379 -47.48 -26.75 -46.97
CA ALA A 379 -46.36 -26.99 -46.04
C ALA A 379 -45.01 -26.54 -46.63
N LEU A 380 -44.77 -26.82 -47.92
CA LEU A 380 -43.56 -26.35 -48.62
C LEU A 380 -43.54 -24.82 -48.83
N ALA A 381 -44.69 -24.17 -48.93
CA ALA A 381 -44.79 -22.71 -48.98
C ALA A 381 -44.47 -22.08 -47.61
N MET A 382 -45.04 -22.62 -46.52
CA MET A 382 -44.75 -22.18 -45.15
C MET A 382 -43.26 -22.34 -44.80
N GLN A 383 -42.66 -23.50 -45.10
CA GLN A 383 -41.24 -23.73 -44.86
C GLN A 383 -40.33 -22.79 -45.67
N LYS A 384 -40.77 -22.33 -46.85
CA LYS A 384 -40.04 -21.33 -47.65
C LYS A 384 -40.13 -19.94 -47.05
N GLU A 385 -41.26 -19.52 -46.50
CA GLU A 385 -41.36 -18.19 -45.87
C GLU A 385 -40.72 -18.16 -44.48
N GLU A 386 -40.85 -19.22 -43.68
CA GLU A 386 -40.12 -19.40 -42.41
C GLU A 386 -38.59 -19.22 -42.62
N LYS A 387 -38.04 -19.88 -43.65
CA LYS A 387 -36.62 -19.73 -44.02
C LYS A 387 -36.26 -18.30 -44.43
N LYS A 388 -37.13 -17.58 -45.15
CA LYS A 388 -36.88 -16.17 -45.50
C LYS A 388 -36.94 -15.25 -44.29
N SER A 389 -37.94 -15.41 -43.42
CA SER A 389 -38.06 -14.60 -42.20
C SER A 389 -36.83 -14.78 -41.32
N ARG A 390 -36.39 -16.04 -41.10
CA ARG A 390 -35.17 -16.32 -40.36
C ARG A 390 -33.90 -15.73 -40.99
N MET A 391 -33.80 -15.69 -42.33
CA MET A 391 -32.69 -14.99 -42.99
C MET A 391 -32.75 -13.46 -42.76
N ARG A 392 -33.94 -12.84 -42.88
CA ARG A 392 -34.14 -11.40 -42.61
C ARG A 392 -33.85 -11.05 -41.14
N GLU A 393 -34.19 -11.93 -40.21
CA GLU A 393 -33.89 -11.79 -38.78
C GLU A 393 -32.38 -11.80 -38.54
N LEU A 394 -31.66 -12.77 -39.10
CA LEU A 394 -30.19 -12.83 -39.03
C LEU A 394 -29.51 -11.63 -39.72
N GLU A 395 -30.01 -11.19 -40.88
CA GLU A 395 -29.54 -9.96 -41.54
C GLU A 395 -29.74 -8.71 -40.65
N GLN A 396 -30.84 -8.63 -39.89
CA GLN A 396 -31.08 -7.55 -38.93
C GLN A 396 -30.14 -7.65 -37.72
N GLU A 397 -29.95 -8.83 -37.14
CA GLU A 397 -28.98 -9.06 -36.05
C GLU A 397 -27.54 -8.70 -36.48
N GLU A 398 -27.12 -9.12 -37.68
CA GLU A 398 -25.79 -8.80 -38.23
C GLU A 398 -25.61 -7.29 -38.50
N THR A 399 -26.63 -6.60 -39.01
CA THR A 399 -26.57 -5.14 -39.24
C THR A 399 -26.57 -4.34 -37.94
N VAL A 400 -27.32 -4.77 -36.92
CA VAL A 400 -27.26 -4.18 -35.57
C VAL A 400 -25.86 -4.37 -34.98
N TYR A 401 -25.36 -5.60 -34.93
CA TYR A 401 -24.02 -5.92 -34.42
C TYR A 401 -22.91 -5.14 -35.17
N ALA A 402 -22.99 -5.04 -36.50
CA ALA A 402 -22.05 -4.26 -37.30
C ALA A 402 -22.15 -2.74 -37.06
N SER A 403 -23.30 -2.24 -36.57
CA SER A 403 -23.45 -0.83 -36.17
C SER A 403 -22.86 -0.57 -34.79
N GLU A 404 -23.09 -1.47 -33.82
CA GLU A 404 -22.54 -1.41 -32.46
C GLU A 404 -21.01 -1.52 -32.48
N PHE A 405 -20.47 -2.49 -33.21
CA PHE A 405 -19.03 -2.67 -33.39
C PHE A 405 -18.35 -1.44 -34.00
N LYS A 406 -18.98 -0.77 -34.98
CA LYS A 406 -18.47 0.50 -35.53
C LYS A 406 -18.52 1.63 -34.50
N ALA A 407 -19.59 1.73 -33.72
CA ALA A 407 -19.72 2.74 -32.68
C ALA A 407 -18.65 2.56 -31.59
N ASP A 408 -18.42 1.33 -31.11
CA ASP A 408 -17.42 1.03 -30.09
C ASP A 408 -15.99 1.19 -30.59
N HIS A 409 -15.71 0.81 -31.85
CA HIS A 409 -14.43 1.12 -32.50
C HIS A 409 -14.18 2.64 -32.58
N HIS A 410 -15.20 3.45 -32.89
CA HIS A 410 -15.07 4.91 -32.87
C HIS A 410 -14.90 5.50 -31.45
N LYS A 411 -15.59 4.97 -30.42
CA LYS A 411 -15.34 5.35 -29.01
C LYS A 411 -13.88 5.07 -28.64
N TRP A 412 -13.39 3.86 -28.94
CA TRP A 412 -12.00 3.49 -28.67
C TRP A 412 -10.99 4.38 -29.40
N GLN A 413 -11.26 4.75 -30.67
CA GLN A 413 -10.43 5.72 -31.40
C GLN A 413 -10.39 7.10 -30.70
N GLN A 414 -11.51 7.58 -30.18
CA GLN A 414 -11.59 8.84 -29.42
C GLN A 414 -10.82 8.75 -28.09
N GLU A 415 -10.97 7.66 -27.34
CA GLU A 415 -10.23 7.41 -26.10
C GLU A 415 -8.70 7.35 -26.34
N GLN A 416 -8.28 6.72 -27.44
CA GLN A 416 -6.87 6.70 -27.87
C GLN A 416 -6.36 8.10 -28.24
N ALA A 417 -7.16 8.91 -28.93
CA ALA A 417 -6.82 10.30 -29.25
C ALA A 417 -6.64 11.14 -27.97
N VAL A 418 -7.63 11.14 -27.07
CA VAL A 418 -7.58 11.85 -25.78
C VAL A 418 -6.41 11.36 -24.91
N THR A 419 -6.09 10.07 -24.93
CA THR A 419 -4.93 9.52 -24.20
C THR A 419 -3.61 10.03 -24.77
N ARG A 420 -3.46 10.08 -26.10
CA ARG A 420 -2.28 10.65 -26.77
C ARG A 420 -2.15 12.15 -26.48
N GLU A 421 -3.25 12.90 -26.55
CA GLU A 421 -3.27 14.34 -26.23
C GLU A 421 -2.84 14.61 -24.78
N ARG A 422 -3.34 13.84 -23.80
CA ARG A 422 -2.91 13.93 -22.40
C ARG A 422 -1.41 13.67 -22.23
N VAL A 423 -0.86 12.69 -22.95
CA VAL A 423 0.59 12.41 -22.95
C VAL A 423 1.37 13.55 -23.62
N HIS A 424 0.92 14.08 -24.75
CA HIS A 424 1.55 15.22 -25.41
C HIS A 424 1.51 16.50 -24.55
N HIS A 425 0.40 16.77 -23.85
CA HIS A 425 0.26 17.89 -22.92
C HIS A 425 1.24 17.76 -21.76
N ARG A 426 1.24 16.61 -21.06
CA ARG A 426 2.17 16.31 -19.97
C ARG A 426 3.64 16.41 -20.38
N ASN A 427 3.98 15.91 -21.58
CA ASN A 427 5.34 16.03 -22.13
C ASN A 427 5.70 17.49 -22.46
N ARG A 428 4.76 18.29 -22.99
CA ARG A 428 4.95 19.72 -23.22
C ARG A 428 5.18 20.49 -21.92
N ASP A 429 4.48 20.12 -20.84
CA ASP A 429 4.66 20.75 -19.54
C ASP A 429 5.95 20.34 -18.84
N TYR A 430 6.38 19.07 -18.95
CA TYR A 430 7.73 18.70 -18.55
C TYR A 430 8.81 19.45 -19.35
N GLN A 431 8.61 19.68 -20.65
CA GLN A 431 9.52 20.51 -21.45
C GLN A 431 9.53 21.98 -21.00
N LYS A 432 8.38 22.56 -20.58
CA LYS A 432 8.36 23.90 -19.95
C LYS A 432 9.15 23.90 -18.65
N LEU A 433 8.89 22.93 -17.77
CA LEU A 433 9.54 22.82 -16.45
C LEU A 433 11.05 22.66 -16.58
N VAL A 434 11.53 21.82 -17.49
CA VAL A 434 12.98 21.64 -17.74
C VAL A 434 13.60 22.91 -18.33
N ARG A 435 12.89 23.65 -19.21
CA ARG A 435 13.36 24.97 -19.68
C ARG A 435 13.44 26.00 -18.56
N GLN A 436 12.46 26.01 -17.65
CA GLN A 436 12.48 26.88 -16.47
C GLN A 436 13.65 26.50 -15.54
N GLN A 437 13.83 25.22 -15.23
CA GLN A 437 14.98 24.76 -14.44
C GLN A 437 16.32 25.15 -15.10
N MET A 438 16.43 25.08 -16.44
CA MET A 438 17.63 25.55 -17.15
C MET A 438 17.80 27.07 -17.12
N SER A 439 16.73 27.88 -17.14
CA SER A 439 16.84 29.34 -16.97
C SER A 439 17.20 29.71 -15.54
N ASP A 440 16.61 29.04 -14.55
CA ASP A 440 16.88 29.28 -13.13
C ASP A 440 18.33 28.87 -12.80
N ASP A 441 18.81 27.74 -13.33
CA ASP A 441 20.23 27.35 -13.29
C ASP A 441 21.16 28.34 -13.99
N ALA A 442 20.74 28.92 -15.13
CA ALA A 442 21.54 29.91 -15.86
C ALA A 442 21.62 31.25 -15.11
N ILE A 443 20.56 31.64 -14.40
CA ILE A 443 20.56 32.81 -13.50
C ILE A 443 21.49 32.56 -12.33
N ARG A 444 21.38 31.41 -11.63
CA ARG A 444 22.28 31.06 -10.52
C ARG A 444 23.75 31.08 -10.96
N ARG A 445 24.09 30.47 -12.10
CA ARG A 445 25.45 30.52 -12.68
C ARG A 445 25.91 31.89 -13.18
N ALA A 446 25.02 32.89 -13.28
CA ALA A 446 25.36 34.28 -13.63
C ALA A 446 25.50 35.19 -12.39
N ASP A 447 25.04 34.71 -11.23
CA ASP A 447 25.24 35.30 -9.89
C ASP A 447 26.42 34.64 -9.14
N GLU A 448 26.79 33.41 -9.52
CA GLU A 448 28.04 32.72 -9.15
C GLU A 448 29.26 33.38 -9.82
N ASP A 449 30.42 33.39 -9.14
CA ASP A 449 31.69 33.85 -9.69
C ASP A 449 32.43 32.78 -10.51
N LYS A 450 33.61 33.13 -11.00
CA LYS A 450 34.56 32.24 -11.72
C LYS A 450 34.93 30.95 -10.97
N TYR A 451 34.66 30.89 -9.67
CA TYR A 451 34.97 29.77 -8.77
C TYR A 451 33.70 29.06 -8.23
N GLY A 452 32.50 29.49 -8.66
CA GLY A 452 31.22 28.91 -8.25
C GLY A 452 30.70 29.39 -6.90
N MET A 453 31.16 30.55 -6.40
CA MET A 453 30.64 31.18 -5.17
C MET A 453 29.68 32.30 -5.52
N THR A 454 28.55 32.41 -4.81
CA THR A 454 27.69 33.60 -4.90
C THR A 454 28.24 34.76 -4.07
N LEU A 455 27.82 35.99 -4.38
CA LEU A 455 28.30 37.21 -3.71
C LEU A 455 28.04 37.23 -2.20
N LEU A 456 26.97 36.56 -1.74
CA LEU A 456 26.68 36.38 -0.32
C LEU A 456 27.67 35.40 0.34
N GLU A 457 27.96 34.27 -0.29
CA GLU A 457 28.89 33.26 0.20
C GLU A 457 30.33 33.81 0.22
N ALA A 458 30.72 34.55 -0.82
CA ALA A 458 31.99 35.26 -0.87
C ALA A 458 32.12 36.20 0.34
N GLN A 459 31.12 37.06 0.61
CA GLN A 459 31.11 37.98 1.75
C GLN A 459 31.20 37.26 3.11
N LEU A 460 30.45 36.18 3.30
CA LEU A 460 30.49 35.36 4.53
C LEU A 460 31.89 34.72 4.71
N ASN A 461 32.50 34.27 3.62
CA ASN A 461 33.79 33.61 3.61
C ASN A 461 34.99 34.56 3.75
N ILE A 462 34.86 35.89 3.56
CA ILE A 462 35.97 36.86 3.75
C ILE A 462 36.71 36.62 5.08
N LYS A 463 35.97 36.47 6.18
CA LYS A 463 36.55 36.29 7.54
C LYS A 463 37.24 34.92 7.73
N LEU A 464 36.93 33.93 6.89
CA LEU A 464 37.58 32.63 6.87
C LEU A 464 38.82 32.64 5.97
N LEU A 465 38.73 33.26 4.79
CA LEU A 465 39.84 33.44 3.84
C LEU A 465 40.97 34.28 4.46
N GLN A 466 40.63 35.36 5.18
CA GLN A 466 41.61 36.16 5.95
C GLN A 466 42.34 35.31 7.00
N LYS A 467 41.63 34.42 7.73
CA LYS A 467 42.24 33.48 8.69
C LYS A 467 43.09 32.39 8.01
N ALA A 468 42.80 32.06 6.76
CA ALA A 468 43.58 31.15 5.93
C ALA A 468 44.82 31.82 5.28
N GLY A 469 45.11 33.08 5.60
CA GLY A 469 46.27 33.82 5.10
C GLY A 469 46.06 34.57 3.78
N VAL A 470 44.84 34.57 3.23
CA VAL A 470 44.49 35.30 2.01
C VAL A 470 44.25 36.78 2.38
N ALA A 471 45.30 37.59 2.28
CA ALA A 471 45.33 38.98 2.76
C ALA A 471 44.28 39.91 2.10
N SER A 472 43.96 39.66 0.82
CA SER A 472 42.75 40.18 0.17
C SER A 472 42.15 39.08 -0.69
N PRO A 473 40.81 38.95 -0.79
CA PRO A 473 40.19 38.05 -1.75
C PRO A 473 40.69 38.35 -3.19
N PRO A 474 40.77 37.35 -4.08
CA PRO A 474 41.11 37.56 -5.48
C PRO A 474 40.26 38.67 -6.11
N LYS A 475 40.89 39.55 -6.89
CA LYS A 475 40.21 40.70 -7.51
C LYS A 475 39.08 40.26 -8.46
N ASP A 476 39.21 39.07 -9.05
CA ASP A 476 38.24 38.44 -9.94
C ASP A 476 36.90 38.06 -9.25
N ILE A 477 36.78 38.14 -7.92
CA ILE A 477 35.53 37.81 -7.21
C ILE A 477 34.49 38.93 -7.44
N HIS A 478 33.54 38.64 -8.33
CA HIS A 478 32.43 39.52 -8.76
C HIS A 478 32.82 40.89 -9.35
N ILE A 479 34.02 41.01 -9.94
CA ILE A 479 34.22 42.02 -11.01
C ILE A 479 33.71 41.41 -12.32
N ARG A 480 32.83 42.16 -13.02
CA ARG A 480 32.41 41.89 -14.41
C ARG A 480 33.26 42.69 -15.37
#